data_AF-A0A847VIW8-F1
#
_entry.id   AF-A0A847VIW8-F1
#
_cell.length_a   1.000
_cell.length_b   1.000
_cell.length_c   1.000
_cell.angle_alpha   90.00
_cell.angle_beta   90.00
_cell.angle_gamma   90.00
#
_symmetry.space_group_name_H-M   'P 1'
#
loop_
_entity.id
_entity.type
_entity.pdbx_description
1 polymer ?
#
loop_
_entity_poly.entity_id
_entity_poly.type
_entity_poly.pdbx_seq_one_letter_code
_entity_poly.pdbx_strand_id
1 'polypeptide(L)'
;RLPLAADASMALPGRSCARTVGCERLDFIGAHDPGLGAYEICSLFSPMSAFVDQAAAVATAQAVLAELRRPPPGPATPPGPAPEPARRALLLGRSAGFAREA
;
A
#
# COMPACT_ATOMS: atom_id res chain seq x y z
N ARG A 1 5.61 -7.83 -15.56
CA ARG A 1 7.00 -8.11 -15.99
C ARG A 1 7.87 -7.97 -14.75
N LEU A 2 8.73 -8.94 -14.44
CA LEU A 2 9.84 -8.71 -13.49
C LEU A 2 10.72 -7.56 -14.00
N PRO A 3 11.37 -6.79 -13.12
CA PRO A 3 12.22 -5.69 -13.56
C PRO A 3 13.29 -6.24 -14.51
N LEU A 4 13.33 -5.70 -15.73
CA LEU A 4 14.31 -6.07 -16.76
C LEU A 4 15.70 -5.48 -16.47
N ALA A 5 15.79 -4.58 -15.49
CA ALA A 5 17.01 -3.92 -15.07
C ALA A 5 17.33 -4.35 -13.63
N ALA A 6 18.58 -4.74 -13.41
CA ALA A 6 19.09 -4.99 -12.07
C ALA A 6 19.05 -3.68 -11.27
N ASP A 7 18.25 -3.69 -10.21
CA ASP A 7 18.21 -2.64 -9.21
C ASP A 7 19.26 -2.96 -8.13
N ALA A 8 20.21 -2.05 -7.93
CA ALA A 8 21.29 -2.21 -6.94
C ALA A 8 20.76 -2.26 -5.49
N SER A 9 19.49 -1.95 -5.26
CA SER A 9 18.82 -2.09 -3.96
C SER A 9 18.37 -3.52 -3.62
N MET A 10 18.47 -4.45 -4.57
CA MET A 10 18.10 -5.85 -4.35
C MET A 10 19.09 -6.56 -3.43
N ALA A 11 18.56 -7.41 -2.55
CA ALA A 11 19.36 -8.24 -1.68
C ALA A 11 20.25 -9.20 -2.49
N LEU A 12 21.47 -9.43 -2.01
CA LEU A 12 22.36 -10.45 -2.57
C LEU A 12 21.74 -11.85 -2.43
N PRO A 13 22.07 -12.80 -3.32
CA PRO A 13 21.63 -14.18 -3.20
C PRO A 13 21.81 -14.77 -1.79
N GLY A 14 20.73 -15.31 -1.22
CA GLY A 14 20.71 -15.90 0.12
C GLY A 14 20.64 -14.90 1.28
N ARG A 15 20.68 -13.58 1.04
CA ARG A 15 20.48 -12.55 2.07
C ARG A 15 19.02 -12.18 2.18
N SER A 16 18.53 -12.05 3.41
CA SER A 16 17.17 -11.60 3.69
C SER A 16 17.11 -10.08 3.82
N CYS A 17 16.02 -9.48 3.34
CA CYS A 17 15.75 -8.05 3.46
C CYS A 17 14.24 -7.81 3.55
N ALA A 18 13.83 -6.95 4.47
CA ALA A 18 12.42 -6.60 4.62
C ALA A 18 11.98 -5.64 3.50
N ARG A 19 10.80 -5.91 2.94
CA ARG A 19 10.13 -5.05 1.95
C ARG A 19 8.69 -4.81 2.37
N THR A 20 8.19 -3.61 2.07
CA THR A 20 6.76 -3.33 2.18
C THR A 20 6.10 -3.58 0.82
N VAL A 21 5.07 -4.42 0.80
CA VAL A 21 4.26 -4.72 -0.38
C VAL A 21 2.79 -4.50 -0.02
N GLY A 22 2.17 -3.50 -0.63
CA GLY A 22 0.86 -3.03 -0.19
C GLY A 22 0.93 -2.49 1.24
N CYS A 23 0.11 -3.03 2.14
CA CYS A 23 0.11 -2.70 3.56
C CYS A 23 1.00 -3.62 4.41
N GLU A 24 1.57 -4.67 3.82
CA GLU A 24 2.27 -5.73 4.55
C GLU A 24 3.78 -5.56 4.48
N ARG A 25 4.47 -5.92 5.57
CA ARG A 25 5.94 -6.00 5.63
C ARG A 25 6.36 -7.47 5.60
N LEU A 26 7.13 -7.85 4.59
CA LEU A 26 7.52 -9.22 4.32
C LEU A 26 9.04 -9.34 4.21
N ASP A 27 9.58 -10.48 4.63
CA ASP A 27 10.99 -10.80 4.48
C ASP A 27 11.24 -11.49 3.14
N PHE A 28 12.03 -10.84 2.31
CA PHE A 28 12.45 -11.34 1.00
C PHE A 28 13.88 -11.86 1.06
N ILE A 29 14.18 -12.90 0.30
CA ILE A 29 15.51 -13.45 0.12
C ILE A 29 15.97 -13.12 -1.29
N GLY A 30 17.17 -12.56 -1.41
CA GLY A 30 17.80 -12.34 -2.71
C GLY A 30 18.07 -13.66 -3.44
N ALA A 31 17.91 -13.65 -4.75
CA ALA A 31 18.16 -14.76 -5.65
C ALA A 31 18.73 -14.24 -6.98
N HIS A 32 19.31 -15.14 -7.76
CA HIS A 32 19.82 -14.84 -9.09
C HIS A 32 19.55 -16.01 -10.02
N ASP A 33 19.03 -15.71 -11.20
CA ASP A 33 18.83 -16.67 -12.28
C ASP A 33 19.45 -16.11 -13.57
N PRO A 34 20.21 -16.90 -14.36
CA PRO A 34 20.86 -16.39 -15.58
C PRO A 34 19.91 -15.78 -16.62
N GLY A 35 18.64 -16.20 -16.66
CA GLY A 35 17.63 -15.68 -17.59
C GLY A 35 16.82 -14.49 -17.05
N LEU A 36 16.78 -14.30 -15.73
CA LEU A 36 16.01 -13.23 -15.07
C LEU A 36 16.89 -12.14 -14.45
N GLY A 37 18.18 -12.42 -14.22
CA GLY A 37 19.08 -11.59 -13.42
C GLY A 37 18.84 -11.73 -11.92
N ALA A 38 19.14 -10.68 -11.17
CA ALA A 38 18.87 -10.60 -9.74
C ALA A 38 17.37 -10.37 -9.48
N TYR A 39 16.82 -11.07 -8.49
CA TYR A 39 15.44 -10.90 -8.03
C TYR A 39 15.31 -11.27 -6.55
N GLU A 40 14.15 -11.00 -5.98
CA GLU A 40 13.83 -11.27 -4.57
C GLU A 40 12.61 -12.19 -4.47
N ILE A 41 12.62 -13.14 -3.53
CA ILE A 41 11.51 -14.07 -3.28
C ILE A 41 11.10 -14.09 -1.82
N CYS A 42 9.82 -14.24 -1.55
CA CYS A 42 9.26 -14.42 -0.21
C CYS A 42 8.36 -15.67 -0.21
N SER A 43 8.55 -16.57 0.75
CA SER A 43 7.70 -17.74 0.93
C SER A 43 6.44 -17.36 1.70
N LEU A 44 5.30 -17.32 1.01
CA LEU A 44 4.02 -16.94 1.61
C LEU A 44 3.24 -18.12 2.20
N PHE A 45 3.51 -19.35 1.73
CA PHE A 45 2.88 -20.56 2.24
C PHE A 45 3.79 -21.77 2.08
N SER A 46 3.90 -22.57 3.14
CA SER A 46 4.62 -23.83 3.15
C SER A 46 4.01 -24.74 4.23
N PRO A 47 3.91 -26.07 3.99
CA PRO A 47 4.33 -26.80 2.80
C PRO A 47 3.30 -26.76 1.65
N MET A 48 3.76 -26.84 0.40
CA MET A 48 2.87 -26.89 -0.78
C MET A 48 1.93 -28.10 -0.79
N SER A 49 2.30 -29.21 -0.13
CA SER A 49 1.46 -30.40 0.00
C SER A 49 0.25 -30.24 0.90
N ALA A 50 0.13 -29.12 1.63
CA ALA A 50 -1.06 -28.82 2.43
C ALA A 50 -2.24 -28.31 1.58
N PHE A 51 -2.02 -27.99 0.31
CA PHE A 51 -3.12 -27.72 -0.63
C PHE A 51 -3.77 -29.04 -1.07
N VAL A 52 -5.11 -29.06 -1.06
CA VAL A 52 -5.90 -30.24 -1.48
C VAL A 52 -5.63 -30.62 -2.94
N ASP A 53 -5.47 -29.62 -3.80
CA ASP A 53 -5.13 -29.78 -5.21
C ASP A 53 -4.48 -28.50 -5.77
N GLN A 54 -4.12 -28.54 -7.06
CA GLN A 54 -3.51 -27.42 -7.76
C GLN A 54 -4.46 -26.23 -7.91
N ALA A 55 -5.77 -26.46 -8.02
CA ALA A 55 -6.76 -25.40 -8.14
C ALA A 55 -6.85 -24.58 -6.84
N ALA A 56 -6.81 -25.23 -5.68
CA ALA A 56 -6.75 -24.59 -4.38
C ALA A 56 -5.48 -23.74 -4.21
N ALA A 57 -4.31 -24.25 -4.63
CA ALA A 57 -3.07 -23.49 -4.60
C ALA A 57 -3.14 -22.21 -5.46
N VAL A 58 -3.71 -22.31 -6.67
CA VAL A 58 -3.92 -21.15 -7.54
C VAL A 58 -4.91 -20.15 -6.95
N ALA A 59 -6.03 -20.63 -6.38
CA ALA A 59 -7.01 -19.77 -5.73
C ALA A 59 -6.40 -18.99 -4.55
N THR A 60 -5.58 -19.65 -3.73
CA THR A 60 -4.84 -19.00 -2.64
C THR A 60 -3.84 -17.96 -3.19
N ALA A 61 -3.08 -18.29 -4.23
CA ALA A 61 -2.16 -17.33 -4.85
C ALA A 61 -2.88 -16.09 -5.41
N GLN A 62 -4.05 -16.26 -6.01
CA GLN A 62 -4.87 -15.16 -6.50
C GLN A 62 -5.41 -14.28 -5.36
N ALA A 63 -5.86 -14.89 -4.26
CA ALA A 63 -6.33 -14.17 -3.08
C ALA A 63 -5.22 -13.32 -2.45
N VAL A 64 -4.02 -13.89 -2.31
CA VAL A 64 -2.82 -13.19 -1.84
C VAL A 64 -2.48 -12.00 -2.75
N LEU A 65 -2.50 -12.18 -4.07
CA LEU A 65 -2.24 -11.08 -5.01
C LEU A 65 -3.30 -9.97 -4.90
N ALA A 66 -4.57 -10.32 -4.68
CA ALA A 66 -5.63 -9.33 -4.48
C ALA A 66 -5.40 -8.51 -3.20
N GLU A 67 -4.95 -9.16 -2.13
CA GLU A 67 -4.62 -8.50 -0.86
C GLU A 67 -3.42 -7.55 -1.00
N LEU A 68 -2.29 -8.06 -1.52
CA LEU A 68 -1.05 -7.29 -1.65
C LEU A 68 -1.13 -6.11 -2.63
N ARG A 69 -2.09 -6.16 -3.57
CA ARG A 69 -2.36 -5.06 -4.52
C ARG A 69 -3.41 -4.08 -4.03
N ARG A 70 -4.06 -4.35 -2.89
CA ARG A 70 -5.03 -3.40 -2.33
C ARG A 70 -4.27 -2.10 -1.99
N PRO A 71 -4.74 -0.95 -2.47
CA PRO A 71 -4.12 0.32 -2.09
C PRO A 71 -4.30 0.50 -0.57
N PRO A 72 -3.31 1.11 0.12
CA PRO A 72 -3.48 1.45 1.51
C PRO A 72 -4.70 2.36 1.67
N PRO A 73 -5.47 2.23 2.78
CA PRO A 73 -6.57 3.12 3.04
C PRO A 73 -6.04 4.56 3.00
N GLY A 74 -6.66 5.38 2.15
CA GLY A 74 -6.32 6.80 2.05
C GLY A 74 -6.48 7.45 3.42
N PRO A 75 -5.75 8.56 3.68
CA PRO A 75 -5.97 9.31 4.91
C PRO A 75 -7.46 9.65 4.98
N ALA A 76 -8.10 9.31 6.11
CA ALA A 76 -9.46 9.73 6.36
C ALA A 76 -9.49 11.25 6.22
N THR A 77 -10.18 11.76 5.20
CA THR A 77 -10.39 13.20 5.06
C THR A 77 -11.07 13.64 6.34
N PRO A 78 -10.41 14.45 7.20
CA PRO A 78 -11.10 15.00 8.35
C PRO A 78 -12.31 15.79 7.81
N PRO A 79 -13.48 15.73 8.46
CA PRO A 79 -14.60 16.59 8.09
C PRO A 79 -14.06 18.03 8.01
N GLY A 80 -14.16 18.63 6.82
CA GLY A 80 -13.63 19.95 6.56
C GLY A 80 -14.18 20.93 7.61
N PRO A 81 -13.36 21.85 8.13
CA PRO A 81 -13.85 22.84 9.07
C PRO A 81 -15.00 23.61 8.42
N ALA A 82 -16.09 23.81 9.17
CA ALA A 82 -17.16 24.72 8.80
C ALA A 82 -16.56 26.07 8.36
N PRO A 83 -17.15 26.78 7.39
CA PRO A 83 -16.60 28.03 6.90
C PRO A 83 -16.57 29.08 8.02
N GLU A 84 -15.41 29.22 8.65
CA GLU A 84 -15.13 30.27 9.61
C GLU A 84 -15.24 31.63 8.90
N PRO A 85 -16.12 32.55 9.36
CA PRO A 85 -16.26 33.84 8.71
C PRO A 85 -14.91 34.57 8.72
N ALA A 86 -14.46 34.99 7.54
CA ALA A 86 -13.17 35.63 7.35
C ALA A 86 -13.02 36.82 8.31
N ARG A 87 -12.05 36.75 9.25
CA ARG A 87 -11.82 37.76 10.29
C ARG A 87 -11.71 39.19 9.75
N ARG A 88 -11.29 39.36 8.49
CA ARG A 88 -11.22 40.66 7.79
C ARG A 88 -12.58 41.27 7.43
N ALA A 89 -13.66 40.49 7.32
CA ALA A 89 -15.02 41.02 7.10
C ALA A 89 -15.54 41.81 8.32
N LEU A 90 -15.11 41.41 9.53
CA LEU A 90 -15.43 42.10 10.77
C LEU A 90 -14.75 43.47 10.88
N LEU A 91 -13.49 43.59 10.42
CA LEU A 91 -12.78 44.87 10.40
C LEU A 91 -13.30 45.84 9.32
N LEU A 92 -13.92 45.32 8.25
CA LEU A 92 -14.48 46.11 7.16
C LEU A 92 -15.98 46.41 7.34
N GLY A 93 -16.52 46.22 8.55
CA GLY A 93 -17.89 46.62 8.92
C GLY A 93 -19.01 45.80 8.26
N ARG A 94 -18.71 44.65 7.64
CA ARG A 94 -19.71 43.74 7.09
C ARG A 94 -19.98 42.60 8.05
N SER A 95 -20.63 42.92 9.16
CA SER A 95 -21.40 41.93 9.91
C SER A 95 -22.64 41.59 9.08
N ALA A 96 -22.74 40.35 8.59
CA ALA A 96 -24.02 39.83 8.11
C ALA A 96 -25.01 39.93 9.28
N GLY A 97 -25.98 40.83 9.15
CA GLY A 97 -26.93 41.13 10.21
C GLY A 97 -27.68 39.87 10.61
N PHE A 98 -27.49 39.43 11.86
CA PHE A 98 -28.48 38.60 12.52
C PHE A 98 -29.69 39.51 12.80
N ALA A 99 -30.69 39.45 11.92
CA ALA A 99 -32.00 40.02 12.19
C ALA A 99 -32.60 39.29 13.39
N ARG A 100 -32.72 39.99 14.52
CA ARG A 100 -33.54 39.56 15.66
C ARG A 100 -34.97 40.03 15.41
N GLU A 101 -35.88 39.07 15.37
CA GLU A 101 -37.32 39.25 15.38
C GLU A 101 -37.79 39.62 16.81
N ALA A 102 -38.52 40.73 16.93
CA ALA A 102 -39.55 41.03 17.94
C ALA A 102 -40.35 42.26 17.50
#